data_AF-A0A2P1NPQ9-F1
#
_entry.id   AF-A0A2P1NPQ9-F1
#
_cell.length_a   1.000
_cell.length_b   1.000
_cell.length_c   1.000
_cell.angle_alpha   90.00
_cell.angle_beta   90.00
_cell.angle_gamma   90.00
#
_symmetry.space_group_name_H-M   'P 1'
#
loop_
_entity.id
_entity.type
_entity.pdbx_description
1 polymer ?
#
loop_
_entity_poly.entity_id
_entity_poly.type
_entity_poly.pdbx_seq_one_letter_code
_entity_poly.pdbx_strand_id
1 'polypeptide(L)' 'MLEATRQRVASLQTEAARAGVSLRPPPSEPTTCCGRGCNGCVWEGFYAAAQWWHEDADEILKKLGQSRLAD' A
#
# COMPACT_ATOMS: atom_id res chain seq x y z
N MET A 1 -4.61 -6.84 -11.38
CA MET A 1 -3.48 -6.34 -10.58
C MET A 1 -3.82 -5.00 -9.95
N LEU A 2 -4.20 -3.97 -10.74
CA LEU A 2 -4.61 -2.66 -10.20
C LEU A 2 -5.72 -2.71 -9.13
N GLU A 3 -6.83 -3.40 -9.41
CA GLU A 3 -7.94 -3.52 -8.45
C GLU A 3 -7.48 -4.14 -7.11
N ALA A 4 -6.67 -5.19 -7.17
CA ALA A 4 -6.11 -5.83 -5.98
C ALA A 4 -5.20 -4.87 -5.19
N THR A 5 -4.39 -4.06 -5.89
CA THR A 5 -3.59 -3.00 -5.26
C THR A 5 -4.49 -1.98 -4.57
N ARG A 6 -5.55 -1.48 -5.23
CA ARG A 6 -6.50 -0.54 -4.65
C ARG A 6 -7.18 -1.09 -3.41
N GLN A 7 -7.66 -2.33 -3.50
CA GLN A 7 -8.32 -3.01 -2.38
C GLN A 7 -7.37 -3.15 -1.19
N ARG A 8 -6.10 -3.53 -1.43
CA ARG A 8 -5.11 -3.66 -0.36
C ARG A 8 -4.81 -2.30 0.30
N VAL A 9 -4.66 -1.23 -0.49
CA VAL A 9 -4.49 0.13 0.03
C VAL A 9 -5.69 0.55 0.89
N ALA A 10 -6.91 0.32 0.41
CA ALA A 10 -8.13 0.68 1.12
C ALA A 10 -8.27 -0.07 2.46
N SER A 11 -7.96 -1.38 2.48
CA SER A 11 -7.97 -2.19 3.70
C SER A 11 -6.98 -1.64 4.74
N LEU A 12 -5.72 -1.43 4.36
CA LEU A 12 -4.68 -0.94 5.26
C LEU A 12 -4.98 0.47 5.79
N GLN A 13 -5.49 1.37 4.94
CA GLN A 13 -5.93 2.69 5.41
C GLN A 13 -7.10 2.62 6.37
N THR A 14 -8.06 1.70 6.15
CA THR A 14 -9.20 1.50 7.05
C THR A 14 -8.72 0.99 8.42
N GLU A 15 -7.78 0.04 8.44
CA GLU A 15 -7.19 -0.47 9.67
C GLU A 15 -6.39 0.60 10.41
N ALA A 16 -5.59 1.38 9.69
CA ALA A 16 -4.85 2.49 10.26
C ALA A 16 -5.76 3.55 10.88
N ALA A 17 -6.84 3.92 10.19
CA ALA A 17 -7.85 4.83 10.72
C ALA A 17 -8.50 4.29 12.01
N ARG A 18 -8.82 2.99 12.07
CA ARG A 18 -9.36 2.34 13.28
C ARG A 18 -8.35 2.30 14.42
N ALA A 19 -7.07 2.13 14.11
CA ALA A 19 -5.99 2.15 15.10
C ALA A 19 -5.56 3.58 15.50
N GLY A 20 -6.08 4.61 14.83
CA GLY A 20 -5.70 6.01 15.07
C GLY A 20 -4.28 6.36 14.63
N VAL A 21 -3.69 5.59 13.70
CA VAL A 21 -2.35 5.84 13.16
C VAL A 21 -2.43 6.43 11.76
N SER A 22 -1.48 7.31 11.44
CA SER A 22 -1.30 7.82 10.08
C SER A 22 -0.25 6.99 9.35
N LEU A 23 -0.63 6.41 8.20
CA LEU A 23 0.31 5.76 7.28
C LEU A 23 0.93 6.79 6.33
N ARG A 24 2.06 6.44 5.70
CA ARG A 24 2.58 7.22 4.57
C ARG A 24 1.54 7.29 3.45
N PRO A 25 1.54 8.35 2.63
CA PRO A 25 0.65 8.41 1.47
C PRO A 25 0.94 7.25 0.50
N PRO A 26 -0.09 6.56 -0.04
CA PRO A 26 0.11 5.51 -1.03
C PRO A 26 0.63 6.08 -2.35
N PRO A 27 1.30 5.26 -3.18
CA PRO A 27 1.77 5.70 -4.49
C PRO A 27 0.60 6.10 -5.39
N SER A 28 0.78 7.17 -6.18
CA SER A 28 -0.22 7.64 -7.13
C SER A 28 -0.34 6.69 -8.31
N GLU A 29 -1.58 6.39 -8.70
CA GLU A 29 -1.85 5.53 -9.84
C GLU A 29 -1.46 6.22 -11.15
N PRO A 30 -0.69 5.57 -12.03
CA PRO A 30 -0.35 6.16 -13.32
C PRO A 30 -1.60 6.27 -14.20
N THR A 31 -1.75 7.39 -14.89
CA THR A 31 -2.92 7.67 -15.75
C THR A 31 -2.74 7.25 -17.20
N THR A 32 -1.52 6.86 -17.59
CA THR A 32 -1.18 6.47 -18.97
C THR A 32 -0.47 5.12 -19.00
N CYS A 33 -1.01 4.15 -19.73
CA CYS A 33 -0.27 2.95 -20.09
C CYS A 33 0.60 3.27 -21.32
N CYS A 34 1.92 3.05 -21.24
CA CYS A 34 2.84 3.40 -22.33
C CYS A 34 2.73 2.48 -23.56
N GLY A 35 1.81 1.49 -23.56
CA GLY A 35 1.46 0.65 -24.71
C GLY A 35 2.55 -0.29 -25.23
N ARG A 36 3.75 -0.25 -24.64
CA ARG A 36 4.96 -1.00 -25.07
C ARG A 36 5.11 -2.39 -24.42
N GLY A 37 4.08 -2.85 -23.71
CA GLY A 37 4.13 -4.07 -22.88
C GLY A 37 4.42 -3.76 -21.41
N CYS A 38 4.45 -4.80 -20.57
CA CYS A 38 4.61 -4.64 -19.12
C CYS A 38 6.06 -4.34 -18.71
N ASN A 39 7.06 -4.89 -19.42
CA ASN A 39 8.47 -4.70 -19.08
C ASN A 39 8.88 -3.22 -19.21
N GLY A 40 9.22 -2.59 -18.09
CA GLY A 40 9.61 -1.17 -18.04
C GLY A 40 8.43 -0.18 -18.16
N CYS A 41 7.20 -0.66 -17.99
CA CYS A 41 6.02 0.20 -17.97
C CYS A 41 5.94 0.98 -16.65
N VAL A 42 5.34 2.17 -16.67
CA VAL A 42 5.05 2.97 -15.46
C VAL A 42 4.25 2.17 -14.42
N TRP A 43 3.49 1.18 -14.87
CA TRP A 43 2.77 0.23 -14.03
C TRP A 43 3.70 -0.66 -13.20
N GLU A 44 4.86 -1.09 -13.70
CA GLU A 44 5.83 -1.89 -12.91
C GLU A 44 6.38 -1.07 -11.75
N GLY A 45 6.78 0.18 -12.01
CA GLY A 45 7.24 1.09 -10.97
C GLY A 45 6.14 1.37 -9.94
N PHE A 46 4.90 1.55 -10.38
CA PHE A 46 3.75 1.69 -9.50
C PHE A 46 3.52 0.44 -8.64
N TYR A 47 3.52 -0.76 -9.23
CA TYR A 47 3.31 -2.01 -8.48
C TYR A 47 4.43 -2.29 -7.49
N ALA A 48 5.69 -2.04 -7.87
CA ALA A 48 6.81 -2.12 -6.96
C ALA A 48 6.63 -1.13 -5.79
N ALA A 49 6.39 0.15 -6.07
CA ALA A 49 6.16 1.16 -5.02
C ALA A 49 4.97 0.81 -4.12
N ALA A 50 3.90 0.25 -4.67
CA ALA A 50 2.73 -0.18 -3.92
C ALA A 50 3.05 -1.38 -3.02
N GLN A 51 3.83 -2.34 -3.50
CA GLN A 51 4.29 -3.46 -2.69
C GLN A 51 5.12 -3.00 -1.49
N TRP A 52 6.12 -2.14 -1.72
CA TRP A 52 6.91 -1.53 -0.64
C TRP A 52 6.04 -0.78 0.37
N TRP A 53 5.04 -0.04 -0.11
CA TRP A 53 4.11 0.67 0.76
C TRP A 53 3.23 -0.29 1.59
N HIS A 54 2.75 -1.38 1.00
CA HIS A 54 1.95 -2.39 1.71
C HIS A 54 2.75 -3.01 2.86
N GLU A 55 4.00 -3.38 2.61
CA GLU A 55 4.87 -3.99 3.62
C GLU A 55 5.11 -3.02 4.78
N ASP A 56 5.44 -1.76 4.49
CA ASP A 56 5.65 -0.72 5.50
C ASP A 56 4.40 -0.49 6.36
N ALA A 57 3.22 -0.41 5.73
CA ALA A 57 1.94 -0.23 6.43
C ALA A 57 1.57 -1.43 7.32
N ASP A 58 1.77 -2.64 6.81
CA ASP A 58 1.49 -3.89 7.53
C ASP A 58 2.39 -4.01 8.77
N GLU A 59 3.68 -3.68 8.65
CA GLU A 59 4.61 -3.66 9.78
C GLU A 59 4.26 -2.62 10.84
N ILE A 60 3.79 -1.42 10.45
CA ILE A 60 3.29 -0.41 11.39
C ILE A 60 2.07 -0.95 12.15
N LEU A 61 1.10 -1.53 11.45
CA LEU A 61 -0.13 -2.05 12.06
C LEU A 61 0.15 -3.22 13.00
N LYS A 62 1.04 -4.15 12.62
CA LYS A 62 1.49 -5.24 13.49
C LYS A 62 2.14 -4.73 14.76
N LYS A 63 3.05 -3.75 14.66
CA LYS A 63 3.73 -3.15 15.83
C LYS A 63 2.73 -2.50 16.78
N LEU A 64 1.73 -1.81 16.25
CA LEU A 64 0.66 -1.22 17.06
C LEU A 64 -0.20 -2.28 17.76
N GLY A 65 -0.55 -3.36 17.04
CA GLY A 65 -1.27 -4.49 17.63
C GLY A 65 -0.48 -5.15 18.76
N GLN A 66 0.83 -5.35 18.58
CA GLN A 66 1.70 -5.91 19.62
C GLN A 66 1.89 -4.96 20.80
N SER A 67 2.04 -3.66 20.56
CA SER A 67 2.13 -2.65 21.62
C SER A 67 0.87 -2.59 22.49
N ARG A 68 -0.30 -2.95 21.93
CA ARG A 68 -1.57 -3.00 22.65
C ARG A 68 -1.76 -4.28 23.48
N LEU A 69 -1.10 -5.38 23.12
CA LEU A 69 -1.15 -6.63 23.88
C LEU A 69 -0.17 -6.67 25.07
N ALA A 70 0.80 -5.76 25.09
CA ALA A 70 1.84 -5.70 26.12
C ALA A 70 1.50 -4.76 27.30
N ASP A 71 0.33 -4.12 27.29
CA ASP A 71 -0.26 -3.33 28.37
C ASP A 71 -1.38 -4.14 29.07
#